data_AF-A0A2P4SZ29-F1
#
_entry.id   AF-A0A2P4SZ29-F1
#
_cell.length_a   1.000
_cell.length_b   1.000
_cell.length_c   1.000
_cell.angle_alpha   90.00
_cell.angle_beta   90.00
_cell.angle_gamma   90.00
#
_symmetry.space_group_name_H-M   'P 1'
#
loop_
_entity.id
_entity.type
_entity.pdbx_description
1 polymer ?
#
loop_
_entity_poly.entity_id
_entity_poly.type
_entity_poly.pdbx_seq_one_letter_code
_entity_poly.pdbx_strand_id
1 'polypeptide(L)'
;FVKFANIEEDTPSYHRSYDFFVSRFSEMCHSSHDDLEIRTKIRMSGIKGLQGVVRKTVNDELQANIWDPQHMDKIVPSLLFNLQHVEEAESRSPSPLQATEKEKESPTELAERCLRELLGRAAYGNIKNAITPVLIHLDNHSLWEPKIFATRCFRIIMYSIQPQHSHLVIQQLLGHLDANSKSAATVRAGIVEVLSEAAVIAASGSVGPTVLEVFNTLLRQLRLSIDYALTGSYNCITGVSSKIIKEHEERMFQEAVIKTIGSFASTLPTYQQSEVMAFIMNKVPLPSSQQSIEAGKAGENRNRLTQIMLLKSLLQVSVGFQCSNMLTALPSAFLDRLLSAALMEDAEIRLFVLEILISFIDRHDNRQKFSTISTISDISVLKLKVEKCSRQDSVFMKKHSQQLFRHIYLICKEESNIQAHYEALYSMLVLISIELANEEVVVDLIRLVLAVQEIAQINEDNLTAYNRCALFALGAAYLNLISQLITVPTFCQHIHEVIQMRQKEAPYLLPEDVFVERPRLSKSLDRLGPEVFFWQSKISEVLGGSGYNADRLSTPYVPQLTDEDRLSKRKSIGETISLQVEVESRNSPEREQVLC
;
A
#
# COMPACT_ATOMS: atom_id res chain seq x y z
N PHE A 1 -47.86 -24.74 -4.22
CA PHE A 1 -47.39 -23.52 -3.54
C PHE A 1 -47.03 -22.40 -4.51
N VAL A 2 -46.10 -22.58 -5.46
CA VAL A 2 -45.70 -21.52 -6.42
C VAL A 2 -46.89 -20.85 -7.12
N LYS A 3 -47.86 -21.64 -7.62
CA LYS A 3 -49.10 -21.09 -8.21
C LYS A 3 -49.88 -20.19 -7.24
N PHE A 4 -49.92 -20.55 -5.96
CA PHE A 4 -50.56 -19.78 -4.90
C PHE A 4 -49.78 -18.49 -4.59
N ALA A 5 -48.45 -18.54 -4.54
CA ALA A 5 -47.60 -17.38 -4.29
C ALA A 5 -47.71 -16.28 -5.37
N ASN A 6 -48.08 -16.64 -6.60
CA ASN A 6 -48.27 -15.69 -7.70
C ASN A 6 -49.68 -15.06 -7.75
N ILE A 7 -50.59 -15.43 -6.84
CA ILE A 7 -51.91 -14.82 -6.75
C ILE A 7 -51.77 -13.51 -5.96
N GLU A 8 -52.12 -12.38 -6.58
CA GLU A 8 -52.21 -11.08 -5.90
C GLU A 8 -53.39 -11.12 -4.90
N GLU A 9 -53.17 -10.62 -3.68
CA GLU A 9 -54.19 -10.59 -2.63
C GLU A 9 -54.71 -9.16 -2.49
N ASP A 10 -56.01 -8.95 -2.69
CA ASP A 10 -56.67 -7.63 -2.62
C ASP A 10 -56.83 -7.11 -1.17
N THR A 11 -56.56 -7.95 -0.17
CA THR A 11 -56.67 -7.62 1.27
C THR A 11 -55.41 -8.02 2.03
N PRO A 12 -54.82 -7.14 2.86
CA PRO A 12 -53.64 -7.47 3.67
C PRO A 12 -53.92 -8.62 4.64
N SER A 13 -53.04 -9.61 4.69
CA SER A 13 -53.21 -10.81 5.54
C SER A 13 -52.46 -10.69 6.87
N TYR A 14 -53.10 -10.10 7.88
CA TYR A 14 -52.50 -9.78 9.19
C TYR A 14 -52.10 -10.99 10.07
N HIS A 15 -52.44 -12.23 9.68
CA HIS A 15 -52.26 -13.43 10.53
C HIS A 15 -51.55 -14.60 9.83
N ARG A 16 -50.96 -14.39 8.66
CA ARG A 16 -50.36 -15.49 7.89
C ARG A 16 -48.89 -15.68 8.26
N SER A 17 -48.60 -16.77 8.96
CA SER A 17 -47.23 -17.27 9.16
C SER A 17 -46.84 -18.23 8.04
N TYR A 18 -45.61 -18.08 7.55
CA TYR A 18 -45.02 -18.97 6.54
C TYR A 18 -43.95 -19.89 7.14
N ASP A 19 -43.78 -19.91 8.47
CA ASP A 19 -42.70 -20.59 9.19
C ASP A 19 -42.66 -22.11 8.88
N PHE A 20 -43.84 -22.72 8.78
CA PHE A 20 -43.98 -24.13 8.38
C PHE A 20 -43.47 -24.36 6.96
N PHE A 21 -43.84 -23.49 6.01
CA PHE A 21 -43.41 -23.59 4.63
C PHE A 21 -41.90 -23.35 4.49
N VAL A 22 -41.37 -22.33 5.16
CA VAL A 22 -39.92 -22.06 5.19
C VAL A 22 -39.18 -23.29 5.71
N SER A 23 -39.60 -23.85 6.84
CA SER A 23 -38.95 -25.02 7.44
C SER A 23 -39.01 -26.24 6.52
N ARG A 24 -40.17 -26.53 5.92
CA ARG A 24 -40.33 -27.70 5.05
C ARG A 24 -39.58 -27.55 3.73
N PHE A 25 -39.58 -26.36 3.13
CA PHE A 25 -38.85 -26.13 1.88
C PHE A 25 -37.33 -26.08 2.10
N SER A 26 -36.85 -25.54 3.22
CA SER A 26 -35.43 -25.65 3.61
C SER A 26 -35.00 -27.10 3.81
N GLU A 27 -35.80 -27.94 4.48
CA GLU A 27 -35.51 -29.38 4.62
C GLU A 27 -35.35 -30.07 3.25
N MET A 28 -36.24 -29.76 2.29
CA MET A 28 -36.14 -30.27 0.92
C MET A 28 -34.85 -29.82 0.21
N CYS A 29 -34.38 -28.60 0.47
CA CYS A 29 -33.11 -28.09 -0.08
C CYS A 29 -31.88 -28.88 0.40
N HIS A 30 -31.96 -29.53 1.56
CA HIS A 30 -30.89 -30.35 2.13
C HIS A 30 -31.07 -31.86 1.90
N SER A 31 -31.98 -32.26 1.00
CA SER A 31 -32.24 -33.69 0.74
C SER A 31 -30.96 -34.46 0.39
N SER A 32 -30.78 -35.60 1.06
CA SER A 32 -29.69 -36.56 0.89
C SER A 32 -30.14 -37.86 0.23
N HIS A 33 -31.28 -37.85 -0.48
CA HIS A 33 -31.87 -39.03 -1.12
C HIS A 33 -30.87 -39.79 -2.02
N ASP A 34 -30.81 -41.12 -1.92
CA ASP A 34 -29.77 -41.94 -2.58
C ASP A 34 -29.70 -41.73 -4.09
N ASP A 35 -30.85 -41.76 -4.77
CA ASP A 35 -30.96 -41.47 -6.20
C ASP A 35 -30.68 -39.98 -6.51
N LEU A 36 -29.69 -39.72 -7.37
CA LEU A 36 -29.25 -38.39 -7.79
C LEU A 36 -30.34 -37.58 -8.51
N GLU A 37 -31.14 -38.20 -9.39
CA GLU A 37 -32.22 -37.51 -10.09
C GLU A 37 -33.34 -37.13 -9.14
N ILE A 38 -33.71 -38.05 -8.24
CA ILE A 38 -34.74 -37.80 -7.22
C ILE A 38 -34.28 -36.72 -6.26
N ARG A 39 -33.02 -36.79 -5.78
CA ARG A 39 -32.38 -35.77 -4.94
C ARG A 39 -32.42 -34.39 -5.60
N THR A 40 -32.04 -34.32 -6.88
CA THR A 40 -32.08 -33.08 -7.67
C THR A 40 -33.49 -32.51 -7.77
N LYS A 41 -34.50 -33.35 -8.07
CA LYS A 41 -35.91 -32.94 -8.14
C LYS A 41 -36.45 -32.43 -6.80
N ILE A 42 -36.10 -33.09 -5.69
CA ILE A 42 -36.49 -32.67 -4.33
C ILE A 42 -35.87 -31.31 -4.00
N ARG A 43 -34.55 -31.15 -4.22
CA ARG A 43 -33.84 -29.90 -3.95
C ARG A 43 -34.38 -28.74 -4.80
N MET A 44 -34.59 -28.95 -6.09
CA MET A 44 -35.21 -27.93 -6.97
C MET A 44 -36.61 -27.54 -6.50
N SER A 45 -37.40 -28.50 -6.01
CA SER A 45 -38.74 -28.24 -5.49
C SER A 45 -38.70 -27.45 -4.17
N GLY A 46 -37.72 -27.73 -3.30
CA GLY A 46 -37.45 -26.95 -2.09
C GLY A 46 -37.13 -25.49 -2.43
N ILE A 47 -36.17 -25.26 -3.33
CA ILE A 47 -35.75 -23.91 -3.70
C ILE A 47 -36.88 -23.15 -4.42
N LYS A 48 -37.65 -23.79 -5.32
CA LYS A 48 -38.85 -23.19 -5.95
C LYS A 48 -39.91 -22.81 -4.90
N GLY A 49 -40.04 -23.64 -3.86
CA GLY A 49 -40.87 -23.34 -2.69
C GLY A 49 -40.42 -22.08 -1.96
N LEU A 50 -39.13 -22.02 -1.60
CA LEU A 50 -38.53 -20.84 -0.96
C LEU A 50 -38.68 -19.58 -1.82
N GLN A 51 -38.39 -19.66 -3.12
CA GLN A 51 -38.57 -18.55 -4.07
C GLN A 51 -40.02 -18.04 -4.09
N GLY A 52 -40.99 -18.96 -4.02
CA GLY A 52 -42.40 -18.61 -3.89
C GLY A 52 -42.72 -17.86 -2.58
N VAL A 53 -42.13 -18.29 -1.45
CA VAL A 53 -42.32 -17.60 -0.16
C VAL A 53 -41.76 -16.18 -0.26
N VAL A 54 -40.52 -16.03 -0.74
CA VAL A 54 -39.85 -14.74 -0.92
C VAL A 54 -40.68 -13.77 -1.76
N ARG A 55 -41.24 -14.22 -2.90
CA ARG A 55 -42.10 -13.36 -3.74
C ARG A 55 -43.35 -12.88 -3.02
N LYS A 56 -43.94 -13.73 -2.20
CA LYS A 56 -45.21 -13.46 -1.53
C LYS A 56 -45.04 -12.53 -0.33
N THR A 57 -43.93 -12.63 0.40
CA THR A 57 -43.73 -11.95 1.69
C THR A 57 -42.96 -10.65 1.59
N VAL A 58 -42.16 -10.42 0.54
CA VAL A 58 -41.27 -9.26 0.50
C VAL A 58 -41.97 -7.96 0.06
N ASN A 59 -43.13 -8.05 -0.59
CA ASN A 59 -43.86 -6.89 -1.10
C ASN A 59 -44.99 -6.40 -0.17
N ASP A 60 -45.23 -7.05 0.98
CA ASP A 60 -46.33 -6.73 1.89
C ASP A 60 -45.78 -6.34 3.26
N GLU A 61 -45.71 -5.03 3.54
CA GLU A 61 -45.24 -4.46 4.81
C GLU A 61 -46.09 -4.88 6.02
N LEU A 62 -47.26 -5.48 5.79
CA LEU A 62 -48.23 -5.88 6.81
C LEU A 62 -48.19 -7.39 7.14
N GLN A 63 -47.29 -8.16 6.50
CA GLN A 63 -47.12 -9.61 6.76
C GLN A 63 -45.96 -9.93 7.71
N ALA A 64 -45.89 -11.19 8.15
CA ALA A 64 -44.78 -11.72 8.93
C ALA A 64 -43.43 -11.42 8.24
N ASN A 65 -42.53 -10.78 8.97
CA ASN A 65 -41.28 -10.27 8.42
C ASN A 65 -40.37 -11.44 8.01
N ILE A 66 -40.31 -11.71 6.71
CA ILE A 66 -39.42 -12.74 6.14
C ILE A 66 -37.96 -12.47 6.51
N TRP A 67 -37.61 -11.21 6.81
CA TRP A 67 -36.28 -10.79 7.22
C TRP A 67 -35.96 -11.08 8.69
N ASP A 68 -36.88 -11.63 9.47
CA ASP A 68 -36.59 -12.05 10.83
C ASP A 68 -35.53 -13.18 10.83
N PRO A 69 -34.60 -13.19 11.80
CA PRO A 69 -33.55 -14.22 11.89
C PRO A 69 -34.08 -15.65 11.80
N GLN A 70 -35.22 -15.94 12.43
CA GLN A 70 -35.87 -17.26 12.40
C GLN A 70 -36.12 -17.83 10.99
N HIS A 71 -36.31 -16.95 10.00
CA HIS A 71 -36.52 -17.31 8.60
C HIS A 71 -35.20 -17.25 7.82
N MET A 72 -34.45 -16.15 7.95
CA MET A 72 -33.21 -15.95 7.21
C MET A 72 -32.15 -17.00 7.54
N ASP A 73 -32.07 -17.46 8.80
CA ASP A 73 -31.17 -18.51 9.27
C ASP A 73 -31.50 -19.90 8.66
N LYS A 74 -32.66 -20.06 8.01
CA LYS A 74 -33.04 -21.27 7.27
C LYS A 74 -32.96 -21.07 5.77
N ILE A 75 -33.42 -19.93 5.27
CA ILE A 75 -33.51 -19.67 3.83
C ILE A 75 -32.11 -19.53 3.23
N VAL A 76 -31.28 -18.65 3.80
CA VAL A 76 -29.97 -18.33 3.23
C VAL A 76 -29.04 -19.54 3.24
N PRO A 77 -28.85 -20.27 4.35
CA PRO A 77 -28.00 -21.48 4.35
C PRO A 77 -28.49 -22.57 3.39
N SER A 78 -29.81 -22.74 3.22
CA SER A 78 -30.37 -23.69 2.25
C SER A 78 -30.05 -23.33 0.79
N LEU A 79 -30.03 -22.04 0.46
CA LEU A 79 -29.62 -21.57 -0.87
C LEU A 79 -28.11 -21.74 -1.08
N LEU A 80 -27.29 -21.37 -0.09
CA LEU A 80 -25.84 -21.50 -0.16
C LEU A 80 -25.38 -22.96 -0.29
N PHE A 81 -26.02 -23.88 0.45
CA PHE A 81 -25.74 -25.31 0.33
C PHE A 81 -25.92 -25.83 -1.11
N ASN A 82 -26.95 -25.37 -1.82
CA ASN A 82 -27.19 -25.75 -3.22
C ASN A 82 -26.30 -24.99 -4.22
N LEU A 83 -25.73 -23.85 -3.81
CA LEU A 83 -24.77 -23.08 -4.59
C LEU A 83 -23.36 -23.73 -4.57
N GLN A 84 -22.98 -24.39 -3.47
CA GLN A 84 -21.66 -24.98 -3.28
C GLN A 84 -21.35 -26.17 -4.20
N HIS A 85 -22.37 -26.92 -4.63
CA HIS A 85 -22.21 -28.21 -5.34
C HIS A 85 -21.62 -28.12 -6.77
N VAL A 86 -21.26 -26.92 -7.27
CA VAL A 86 -20.59 -26.74 -8.57
C VAL A 86 -19.07 -26.93 -8.49
N GLU A 87 -18.44 -26.59 -7.35
CA GLU A 87 -16.97 -26.62 -7.24
C GLU A 87 -16.39 -28.06 -7.21
N GLU A 88 -17.14 -29.04 -6.68
CA GLU A 88 -16.72 -30.45 -6.73
C GLU A 88 -16.77 -31.03 -8.16
N ALA A 89 -17.63 -30.50 -9.02
CA ALA A 89 -17.83 -31.00 -10.39
C ALA A 89 -16.84 -30.39 -11.40
N GLU A 90 -16.49 -29.11 -11.26
CA GLU A 90 -15.55 -28.41 -12.17
C GLU A 90 -14.08 -28.82 -11.96
N SER A 91 -13.73 -29.46 -10.84
CA SER A 91 -12.41 -30.05 -10.60
C SER A 91 -12.12 -31.30 -11.44
N ARG A 92 -13.12 -31.86 -12.13
CA ARG A 92 -12.98 -32.95 -13.09
C ARG A 92 -13.16 -32.38 -14.49
N SER A 93 -12.09 -32.37 -15.28
CA SER A 93 -12.05 -31.88 -16.66
C SER A 93 -13.24 -32.37 -17.50
N PRO A 94 -13.97 -31.49 -18.21
CA PRO A 94 -15.02 -31.93 -19.13
C PRO A 94 -14.38 -32.56 -20.37
N SER A 95 -14.75 -33.78 -20.71
CA SER A 95 -14.40 -34.38 -22.01
C SER A 95 -15.25 -33.73 -23.12
N PRO A 96 -14.70 -33.48 -24.35
CA PRO A 96 -15.32 -32.56 -25.32
C PRO A 96 -16.54 -33.10 -26.10
N LEU A 97 -17.15 -34.21 -25.67
CA LEU A 97 -18.08 -34.99 -26.52
C LEU A 97 -19.55 -35.04 -26.05
N GLN A 98 -19.98 -34.15 -25.15
CA GLN A 98 -21.40 -34.07 -24.74
C GLN A 98 -21.94 -32.65 -24.81
N ALA A 99 -21.84 -32.02 -25.97
CA ALA A 99 -22.51 -30.76 -26.27
C ALA A 99 -23.75 -31.01 -27.13
N THR A 100 -24.76 -31.67 -26.58
CA THR A 100 -26.18 -31.56 -27.01
C THR A 100 -27.08 -32.37 -26.07
N GLU A 101 -27.31 -31.87 -24.85
CA GLU A 101 -28.53 -32.22 -24.10
C GLU A 101 -29.10 -30.93 -23.51
N LYS A 102 -30.41 -30.74 -23.74
CA LYS A 102 -31.24 -29.57 -23.38
C LYS A 102 -30.84 -28.94 -22.05
N GLU A 103 -30.76 -27.60 -22.00
CA GLU A 103 -30.66 -26.77 -20.78
C GLU A 103 -31.66 -27.25 -19.71
N LYS A 104 -31.24 -28.19 -18.85
CA LYS A 104 -31.98 -28.58 -17.66
C LYS A 104 -31.56 -27.62 -16.57
N GLU A 105 -32.49 -26.76 -16.14
CA GLU A 105 -32.33 -25.84 -14.99
C GLU A 105 -31.71 -26.59 -13.81
N SER A 106 -30.51 -26.19 -13.40
CA SER A 106 -29.78 -26.86 -12.30
C SER A 106 -30.22 -26.32 -10.93
N PRO A 107 -30.08 -27.10 -9.84
CA PRO A 107 -30.33 -26.60 -8.48
C PRO A 107 -29.49 -25.37 -8.14
N THR A 108 -28.28 -25.28 -8.68
CA THR A 108 -27.35 -24.18 -8.40
C THR A 108 -27.77 -22.88 -9.07
N GLU A 109 -28.10 -22.89 -10.37
CA GLU A 109 -28.62 -21.70 -11.07
C GLU A 109 -29.91 -21.20 -10.43
N LEU A 110 -30.77 -22.13 -10.01
CA LEU A 110 -32.03 -21.83 -9.36
C LEU A 110 -31.82 -21.24 -7.95
N ALA A 111 -30.86 -21.75 -7.18
CA ALA A 111 -30.48 -21.21 -5.88
C ALA A 111 -29.88 -19.81 -6.01
N GLU A 112 -28.98 -19.60 -6.97
CA GLU A 112 -28.42 -18.29 -7.27
C GLU A 112 -29.52 -17.29 -7.66
N ARG A 113 -30.42 -17.65 -8.58
CA ARG A 113 -31.55 -16.80 -8.97
C ARG A 113 -32.44 -16.46 -7.77
N CYS A 114 -32.74 -17.42 -6.91
CA CYS A 114 -33.54 -17.20 -5.70
C CYS A 114 -32.82 -16.25 -4.72
N LEU A 115 -31.50 -16.40 -4.54
CA LEU A 115 -30.70 -15.54 -3.68
C LEU A 115 -30.65 -14.11 -4.21
N ARG A 116 -30.42 -13.93 -5.52
CA ARG A 116 -30.44 -12.62 -6.18
C ARG A 116 -31.79 -11.94 -6.02
N GLU A 117 -32.87 -12.70 -6.20
CA GLU A 117 -34.24 -12.21 -6.09
C GLU A 117 -34.61 -11.81 -4.64
N LEU A 118 -34.12 -12.54 -3.64
CA LEU A 118 -34.26 -12.17 -2.22
C LEU A 118 -33.51 -10.86 -1.95
N LEU A 119 -32.21 -10.82 -2.26
CA LEU A 119 -31.33 -9.70 -1.92
C LEU A 119 -31.67 -8.41 -2.67
N GLY A 120 -32.18 -8.50 -3.90
CA GLY A 120 -32.62 -7.34 -4.67
C GLY A 120 -33.79 -6.56 -4.09
N ARG A 121 -34.47 -7.14 -3.10
CA ARG A 121 -35.56 -6.49 -2.37
C ARG A 121 -35.20 -6.13 -0.92
N ALA A 122 -33.95 -6.33 -0.52
CA ALA A 122 -33.50 -5.98 0.83
C ALA A 122 -33.40 -4.45 1.01
N ALA A 123 -34.22 -3.91 1.91
CA ALA A 123 -34.12 -2.52 2.36
C ALA A 123 -33.02 -2.35 3.43
N TYR A 124 -32.64 -1.10 3.71
CA TYR A 124 -31.58 -0.72 4.67
C TYR A 124 -31.60 -1.54 5.98
N GLY A 125 -32.75 -1.63 6.66
CA GLY A 125 -32.87 -2.32 7.94
C GLY A 125 -32.72 -3.85 7.88
N ASN A 126 -32.87 -4.44 6.68
CA ASN A 126 -32.92 -5.89 6.48
C ASN A 126 -31.60 -6.48 5.96
N ILE A 127 -30.69 -5.65 5.46
CA ILE A 127 -29.39 -6.10 4.91
C ILE A 127 -28.63 -6.91 5.96
N LYS A 128 -28.57 -6.44 7.21
CA LYS A 128 -27.88 -7.16 8.29
C LYS A 128 -28.41 -8.59 8.47
N ASN A 129 -29.73 -8.76 8.49
CA ASN A 129 -30.36 -10.06 8.70
C ASN A 129 -30.20 -10.98 7.48
N ALA A 130 -30.03 -10.43 6.28
CA ALA A 130 -29.74 -11.19 5.08
C ALA A 130 -28.27 -11.66 5.00
N ILE A 131 -27.33 -10.83 5.46
CA ILE A 131 -25.88 -11.11 5.36
C ILE A 131 -25.35 -11.94 6.53
N THR A 132 -25.87 -11.74 7.74
CA THR A 132 -25.42 -12.47 8.94
C THR A 132 -25.43 -14.00 8.75
N PRO A 133 -26.50 -14.62 8.20
CA PRO A 133 -26.51 -16.07 7.96
C PRO A 133 -25.50 -16.53 6.90
N VAL A 134 -25.15 -15.67 5.93
CA VAL A 134 -24.10 -15.95 4.94
C VAL A 134 -22.76 -16.11 5.64
N LEU A 135 -22.41 -15.13 6.50
CA LEU A 135 -21.16 -15.13 7.25
C LEU A 135 -21.06 -16.36 8.17
N ILE A 136 -22.13 -16.65 8.92
CA ILE A 136 -22.22 -17.84 9.79
C ILE A 136 -22.07 -19.14 8.97
N HIS A 137 -22.69 -19.21 7.79
CA HIS A 137 -22.57 -20.39 6.93
C HIS A 137 -21.12 -20.60 6.46
N LEU A 138 -20.43 -19.54 6.04
CA LEU A 138 -19.03 -19.61 5.61
C LEU A 138 -18.10 -20.03 6.75
N ASP A 139 -18.30 -19.49 7.96
CA ASP A 139 -17.53 -19.86 9.15
C ASP A 139 -17.72 -21.35 9.50
N ASN A 140 -18.98 -21.80 9.61
CA ASN A 140 -19.31 -23.15 10.03
C ASN A 140 -18.81 -24.24 9.08
N HIS A 141 -18.76 -23.93 7.77
CA HIS A 141 -18.32 -24.87 6.74
C HIS A 141 -16.86 -24.63 6.31
N SER A 142 -16.12 -23.75 7.00
CA SER A 142 -14.72 -23.41 6.71
C SER A 142 -14.49 -22.93 5.27
N LEU A 143 -15.43 -22.20 4.69
CA LEU A 143 -15.45 -21.82 3.25
C LEU A 143 -14.67 -20.52 2.95
N TRP A 144 -13.94 -20.00 3.94
CA TRP A 144 -12.94 -18.95 3.73
C TRP A 144 -11.64 -19.50 3.13
N GLU A 145 -11.43 -20.83 3.17
CA GLU A 145 -10.29 -21.53 2.62
C GLU A 145 -10.73 -22.84 1.91
N PRO A 146 -10.68 -22.92 0.56
CA PRO A 146 -10.29 -21.87 -0.39
C PRO A 146 -11.36 -20.77 -0.51
N LYS A 147 -10.92 -19.53 -0.69
CA LYS A 147 -11.76 -18.30 -0.77
C LYS A 147 -12.68 -18.17 -2.00
N ILE A 148 -12.67 -19.15 -2.91
CA ILE A 148 -13.38 -19.09 -4.21
C ILE A 148 -14.89 -18.97 -3.97
N PHE A 149 -15.44 -19.88 -3.16
CA PHE A 149 -16.87 -19.89 -2.86
C PHE A 149 -17.33 -18.62 -2.13
N ALA A 150 -16.57 -18.18 -1.11
CA ALA A 150 -16.86 -16.95 -0.38
C ALA A 150 -16.89 -15.73 -1.32
N THR A 151 -15.91 -15.64 -2.23
CA THR A 151 -15.85 -14.58 -3.25
C THR A 151 -17.05 -14.64 -4.19
N ARG A 152 -17.42 -15.83 -4.69
CA ARG A 152 -18.60 -16.01 -5.53
C ARG A 152 -19.88 -15.56 -4.81
N CYS A 153 -20.06 -15.96 -3.54
CA CYS A 153 -21.22 -15.59 -2.74
C CYS A 153 -21.36 -14.07 -2.62
N PHE A 154 -20.28 -13.39 -2.26
CA PHE A 154 -20.31 -11.93 -2.10
C PHE A 154 -20.39 -11.18 -3.43
N ARG A 155 -19.89 -11.71 -4.54
CA ARG A 155 -20.17 -11.15 -5.87
C ARG A 155 -21.66 -11.22 -6.20
N ILE A 156 -22.31 -12.38 -5.96
CA ILE A 156 -23.77 -12.51 -6.14
C ILE A 156 -24.49 -11.48 -5.28
N ILE A 157 -24.11 -11.35 -4.01
CA ILE A 157 -24.71 -10.40 -3.06
C ILE A 157 -24.58 -8.96 -3.57
N MET A 158 -23.35 -8.53 -3.86
CA MET A 158 -23.04 -7.14 -4.23
C MET A 158 -23.72 -6.72 -5.54
N TYR A 159 -23.86 -7.63 -6.52
CA TYR A 159 -24.60 -7.34 -7.75
C TYR A 159 -26.12 -7.40 -7.60
N SER A 160 -26.63 -7.93 -6.48
CA SER A 160 -28.08 -8.10 -6.29
C SER A 160 -28.68 -6.98 -5.44
N ILE A 161 -27.97 -6.54 -4.39
CA ILE A 161 -28.45 -5.46 -3.52
C ILE A 161 -28.51 -4.12 -4.26
N GLN A 162 -29.35 -3.22 -3.78
CA GLN A 162 -29.39 -1.85 -4.30
C GLN A 162 -28.05 -1.14 -4.03
N PRO A 163 -27.46 -0.42 -5.01
CA PRO A 163 -26.14 0.21 -4.86
C PRO A 163 -26.02 1.13 -3.64
N GLN A 164 -27.10 1.80 -3.26
CA GLN A 164 -27.16 2.69 -2.10
C GLN A 164 -26.91 1.97 -0.76
N HIS A 165 -27.19 0.67 -0.68
CA HIS A 165 -26.99 -0.17 0.51
C HIS A 165 -25.66 -0.95 0.50
N SER A 166 -24.84 -0.82 -0.54
CA SER A 166 -23.56 -1.56 -0.69
C SER A 166 -22.59 -1.35 0.48
N HIS A 167 -22.53 -0.12 1.02
CA HIS A 167 -21.71 0.23 2.19
C HIS A 167 -22.08 -0.57 3.44
N LEU A 168 -23.33 -1.01 3.60
CA LEU A 168 -23.75 -1.84 4.74
C LEU A 168 -23.15 -3.24 4.67
N VAL A 169 -23.04 -3.81 3.47
CA VAL A 169 -22.41 -5.13 3.28
C VAL A 169 -20.91 -5.05 3.58
N ILE A 170 -20.25 -3.96 3.15
CA ILE A 170 -18.87 -3.67 3.52
C ILE A 170 -18.73 -3.57 5.04
N GLN A 171 -19.62 -2.84 5.73
CA GLN A 171 -19.60 -2.75 7.20
C GLN A 171 -19.81 -4.10 7.89
N GLN A 172 -20.69 -4.97 7.37
CA GLN A 172 -20.82 -6.33 7.90
C GLN A 172 -19.53 -7.15 7.72
N LEU A 173 -18.86 -7.05 6.56
CA LEU A 173 -17.58 -7.71 6.32
C LEU A 173 -16.46 -7.18 7.24
N LEU A 174 -16.40 -5.86 7.46
CA LEU A 174 -15.44 -5.24 8.39
C LEU A 174 -15.67 -5.71 9.83
N GLY A 175 -16.93 -5.71 10.28
CA GLY A 175 -17.29 -6.22 11.61
C GLY A 175 -16.97 -7.71 11.75
N HIS A 176 -17.18 -8.50 10.69
CA HIS A 176 -16.83 -9.92 10.67
C HIS A 176 -15.33 -10.16 10.77
N LEU A 177 -14.52 -9.34 10.08
CA LEU A 177 -13.06 -9.39 10.15
C LEU A 177 -12.56 -9.06 11.57
N ASP A 178 -13.17 -8.09 12.25
CA ASP A 178 -12.83 -7.77 13.63
C ASP A 178 -13.21 -8.89 14.61
N ALA A 179 -14.41 -9.46 14.45
CA ALA A 179 -14.85 -10.62 15.23
C ALA A 179 -13.92 -11.83 15.04
N ASN A 180 -13.35 -11.97 13.84
CA ASN A 180 -12.38 -12.99 13.48
C ASN A 180 -10.91 -12.56 13.63
N SER A 181 -10.62 -11.47 14.35
CA SER A 181 -9.24 -10.97 14.55
C SER A 181 -8.29 -12.02 15.14
N LYS A 182 -8.80 -12.98 15.92
CA LYS A 182 -8.03 -14.08 16.53
C LYS A 182 -8.10 -15.40 15.75
N SER A 183 -8.77 -15.41 14.62
CA SER A 183 -8.85 -16.58 13.73
C SER A 183 -7.54 -16.75 12.96
N ALA A 184 -7.35 -17.93 12.36
CA ALA A 184 -6.16 -18.23 11.56
C ALA A 184 -5.95 -17.15 10.48
N ALA A 185 -4.68 -16.85 10.17
CA ALA A 185 -4.32 -15.84 9.17
C ALA A 185 -4.95 -16.14 7.79
N THR A 186 -5.09 -17.41 7.42
CA THR A 186 -5.73 -17.83 6.16
C THR A 186 -7.21 -17.45 6.10
N VAL A 187 -7.95 -17.65 7.20
CA VAL A 187 -9.36 -17.24 7.32
C VAL A 187 -9.49 -15.72 7.23
N ARG A 188 -8.66 -14.99 7.98
CA ARG A 188 -8.66 -13.51 7.93
C ARG A 188 -8.31 -13.00 6.53
N ALA A 189 -7.36 -13.64 5.84
CA ALA A 189 -7.01 -13.30 4.45
C ALA A 189 -8.18 -13.56 3.49
N GLY A 190 -8.91 -14.66 3.66
CA GLY A 190 -10.14 -14.92 2.90
C GLY A 190 -11.20 -13.83 3.06
N ILE A 191 -11.41 -13.35 4.29
CA ILE A 191 -12.35 -12.24 4.56
C ILE A 191 -11.87 -10.94 3.90
N VAL A 192 -10.57 -10.62 4.00
CA VAL A 192 -9.96 -9.42 3.40
C VAL A 192 -10.06 -9.43 1.87
N GLU A 193 -9.96 -10.60 1.24
CA GLU A 193 -10.11 -10.72 -0.21
C GLU A 193 -11.55 -10.49 -0.66
N VAL A 194 -12.50 -11.10 0.04
CA VAL A 194 -13.93 -10.85 -0.21
C VAL A 194 -14.27 -9.37 -0.01
N LEU A 195 -13.69 -8.73 1.01
CA LEU A 195 -13.82 -7.29 1.23
C LEU A 195 -13.25 -6.47 0.07
N SER A 196 -12.08 -6.86 -0.48
CA SER A 196 -11.48 -6.20 -1.64
C SER A 196 -12.40 -6.24 -2.85
N GLU A 197 -12.92 -7.42 -3.19
CA GLU A 197 -13.84 -7.60 -4.32
C GLU A 197 -15.16 -6.84 -4.12
N ALA A 198 -15.73 -6.90 -2.90
CA ALA A 198 -16.94 -6.17 -2.57
C ALA A 198 -16.74 -4.65 -2.67
N ALA A 199 -15.59 -4.14 -2.21
CA ALA A 199 -15.27 -2.72 -2.26
C ALA A 199 -15.12 -2.21 -3.70
N VAL A 200 -14.49 -3.00 -4.59
CA VAL A 200 -14.37 -2.66 -6.02
C VAL A 200 -15.74 -2.60 -6.69
N ILE A 201 -16.65 -3.54 -6.39
CA ILE A 201 -18.02 -3.50 -6.93
C ILE A 201 -18.80 -2.31 -6.37
N ALA A 202 -18.63 -1.99 -5.09
CA ALA A 202 -19.33 -0.89 -4.44
C ALA A 202 -18.86 0.48 -4.91
N ALA A 203 -17.61 0.60 -5.39
CA ALA A 203 -17.00 1.88 -5.75
C ALA A 203 -17.76 2.67 -6.83
N SER A 204 -18.57 2.00 -7.66
CA SER A 204 -19.49 2.67 -8.59
C SER A 204 -20.70 3.34 -7.91
N GLY A 205 -20.80 3.29 -6.58
CA GLY A 205 -21.94 3.73 -5.79
C GLY A 205 -21.56 4.50 -4.50
N SER A 206 -22.28 4.25 -3.40
CA SER A 206 -22.30 5.07 -2.19
C SER A 206 -21.26 4.72 -1.12
N VAL A 207 -19.99 4.50 -1.50
CA VAL A 207 -18.95 4.07 -0.52
C VAL A 207 -18.46 5.21 0.38
N GLY A 208 -18.70 6.46 0.00
CA GLY A 208 -18.18 7.67 0.66
C GLY A 208 -18.18 7.66 2.21
N PRO A 209 -19.30 7.33 2.89
CA PRO A 209 -19.36 7.34 4.35
C PRO A 209 -18.44 6.34 5.06
N THR A 210 -18.07 5.25 4.38
CA THR A 210 -17.33 4.12 4.96
C THR A 210 -15.84 4.10 4.61
N VAL A 211 -15.37 5.01 3.75
CA VAL A 211 -13.99 4.99 3.21
C VAL A 211 -12.95 4.94 4.33
N LEU A 212 -12.94 5.92 5.23
CA LEU A 212 -11.96 5.97 6.32
C LEU A 212 -12.14 4.85 7.34
N GLU A 213 -13.36 4.33 7.52
CA GLU A 213 -13.65 3.18 8.38
C GLU A 213 -12.98 1.91 7.84
N VAL A 214 -13.08 1.65 6.53
CA VAL A 214 -12.41 0.54 5.84
C VAL A 214 -10.90 0.62 6.09
N PHE A 215 -10.26 1.76 5.77
CA PHE A 215 -8.82 1.91 5.98
C PHE A 215 -8.45 1.79 7.46
N ASN A 216 -9.21 2.38 8.39
CA ASN A 216 -8.92 2.28 9.82
C ASN A 216 -8.91 0.82 10.31
N THR A 217 -9.90 0.03 9.90
CA THR A 217 -9.99 -1.39 10.25
C THR A 217 -8.86 -2.20 9.63
N LEU A 218 -8.55 -2.01 8.34
CA LEU A 218 -7.44 -2.69 7.67
C LEU A 218 -6.08 -2.39 8.33
N LEU A 219 -5.80 -1.11 8.62
CA LEU A 219 -4.57 -0.71 9.32
C LEU A 219 -4.50 -1.26 10.75
N ARG A 220 -5.65 -1.38 11.44
CA ARG A 220 -5.72 -2.03 12.75
C ARG A 220 -5.39 -3.52 12.64
N GLN A 221 -5.92 -4.22 11.64
CA GLN A 221 -5.64 -5.63 11.39
C GLN A 221 -4.16 -5.89 11.05
N LEU A 222 -3.51 -4.98 10.31
CA LEU A 222 -2.06 -5.01 10.11
C LEU A 222 -1.30 -4.96 11.43
N ARG A 223 -1.65 -4.02 12.31
CA ARG A 223 -1.01 -3.88 13.63
C ARG A 223 -1.20 -5.13 14.50
N LEU A 224 -2.40 -5.72 14.48
CA LEU A 224 -2.66 -6.98 15.19
C LEU A 224 -1.82 -8.13 14.63
N SER A 225 -1.70 -8.25 13.31
CA SER A 225 -0.87 -9.28 12.68
C SER A 225 0.62 -9.14 13.03
N ILE A 226 1.13 -7.91 13.12
CA ILE A 226 2.50 -7.66 13.61
C ILE A 226 2.65 -8.16 15.05
N ASP A 227 1.69 -7.82 15.92
CA ASP A 227 1.72 -8.25 17.33
C ASP A 227 1.68 -9.78 17.45
N TYR A 228 0.88 -10.45 16.63
CA TYR A 228 0.81 -11.91 16.55
C TYR A 228 2.11 -12.54 16.05
N ALA A 229 2.71 -11.99 14.99
CA ALA A 229 4.00 -12.47 14.49
C ALA A 229 5.13 -12.34 15.53
N LEU A 230 5.12 -11.26 16.33
CA LEU A 230 6.13 -11.02 17.37
C LEU A 230 5.91 -11.86 18.64
N THR A 231 4.66 -12.04 19.06
CA THR A 231 4.32 -12.73 20.32
C THR A 231 4.12 -14.23 20.16
N GLY A 232 3.89 -14.71 18.94
CA GLY A 232 3.62 -16.12 18.64
C GLY A 232 2.30 -16.64 19.21
N SER A 233 1.38 -15.75 19.61
CA SER A 233 0.09 -16.12 20.19
C SER A 233 -1.02 -15.12 19.83
N TYR A 234 -2.21 -15.64 19.52
CA TYR A 234 -3.43 -14.82 19.33
C TYR A 234 -4.01 -14.29 20.66
N ASN A 235 -3.51 -14.80 21.79
CA ASN A 235 -3.90 -14.40 23.13
C ASN A 235 -2.68 -13.83 23.88
N CYS A 236 -2.79 -12.60 24.39
CA CYS A 236 -1.80 -11.99 25.28
C CYS A 236 -1.74 -12.63 26.69
N ILE A 237 -2.54 -13.66 26.98
CA ILE A 237 -2.56 -14.34 28.28
C ILE A 237 -1.72 -15.60 28.19
N THR A 238 -0.55 -15.57 28.81
CA THR A 238 0.35 -16.71 29.01
C THR A 238 -0.38 -17.82 29.79
N GLY A 239 -0.72 -18.94 29.14
CA GLY A 239 -1.08 -20.15 29.89
C GLY A 239 -2.03 -21.18 29.27
N VAL A 240 -2.67 -20.94 28.11
CA VAL A 240 -3.63 -21.92 27.56
C VAL A 240 -3.34 -22.18 26.08
N SER A 241 -2.89 -23.41 25.78
CA SER A 241 -2.73 -24.02 24.44
C SER A 241 -2.56 -23.02 23.29
N SER A 242 -1.32 -22.56 23.10
CA SER A 242 -0.91 -21.75 21.95
C SER A 242 -1.24 -22.50 20.65
N LYS A 243 -2.14 -21.95 19.83
CA LYS A 243 -2.13 -22.26 18.41
C LYS A 243 -0.82 -21.69 17.89
N ILE A 244 0.07 -22.56 17.40
CA ILE A 244 1.35 -22.15 16.82
C ILE A 244 1.05 -21.19 15.67
N ILE A 245 1.48 -19.93 15.81
CA ILE A 245 1.37 -18.95 14.75
C ILE A 245 2.40 -19.27 13.68
N LYS A 246 1.92 -19.46 12.46
CA LYS A 246 2.77 -19.60 11.30
C LYS A 246 3.10 -18.20 10.79
N GLU A 247 4.28 -17.71 11.12
CA GLU A 247 4.74 -16.36 10.77
C GLU A 247 4.60 -16.06 9.27
N HIS A 248 4.87 -17.05 8.42
CA HIS A 248 4.69 -16.92 6.96
C HIS A 248 3.23 -16.63 6.56
N GLU A 249 2.24 -17.26 7.22
CA GLU A 249 0.82 -17.01 6.95
C GLU A 249 0.40 -15.61 7.41
N GLU A 250 0.95 -15.11 8.52
CA GLU A 250 0.75 -13.71 8.96
C GLU A 250 1.34 -12.72 7.95
N ARG A 251 2.53 -12.99 7.40
CA ARG A 251 3.11 -12.13 6.34
C ARG A 251 2.25 -12.14 5.08
N MET A 252 1.74 -13.30 4.65
CA MET A 252 0.80 -13.36 3.52
C MET A 252 -0.49 -12.57 3.80
N PHE A 253 -1.00 -12.63 5.03
CA PHE A 253 -2.14 -11.83 5.45
C PHE A 253 -1.83 -10.32 5.40
N GLN A 254 -0.65 -9.90 5.87
CA GLN A 254 -0.22 -8.50 5.81
C GLN A 254 -0.16 -7.99 4.36
N GLU A 255 0.42 -8.76 3.44
CA GLU A 255 0.44 -8.42 2.01
C GLU A 255 -0.98 -8.37 1.41
N ALA A 256 -1.86 -9.29 1.79
CA ALA A 256 -3.25 -9.27 1.34
C ALA A 256 -3.97 -7.98 1.79
N VAL A 257 -3.79 -7.55 3.04
CA VAL A 257 -4.36 -6.31 3.54
C VAL A 257 -3.80 -5.09 2.80
N ILE A 258 -2.48 -5.03 2.59
CA ILE A 258 -1.82 -3.94 1.85
C ILE A 258 -2.33 -3.87 0.40
N LYS A 259 -2.49 -5.02 -0.26
CA LYS A 259 -3.06 -5.11 -1.61
C LYS A 259 -4.51 -4.62 -1.63
N THR A 260 -5.33 -4.99 -0.64
CA THR A 260 -6.71 -4.52 -0.52
C THR A 260 -6.79 -3.01 -0.32
N ILE A 261 -5.90 -2.43 0.49
CA ILE A 261 -5.78 -0.97 0.67
C ILE A 261 -5.53 -0.28 -0.68
N GLY A 262 -4.56 -0.76 -1.46
CA GLY A 262 -4.23 -0.22 -2.78
C GLY A 262 -5.38 -0.38 -3.78
N SER A 263 -5.94 -1.58 -3.88
CA SER A 263 -7.08 -1.88 -4.75
C SER A 263 -8.27 -0.98 -4.43
N PHE A 264 -8.62 -0.82 -3.16
CA PHE A 264 -9.73 0.04 -2.77
C PHE A 264 -9.44 1.51 -3.07
N ALA A 265 -8.24 2.00 -2.72
CA ALA A 265 -7.83 3.38 -3.00
C ALA A 265 -7.87 3.72 -4.50
N SER A 266 -7.48 2.79 -5.37
CA SER A 266 -7.49 2.98 -6.83
C SER A 266 -8.88 3.26 -7.41
N THR A 267 -9.93 2.86 -6.69
CA THR A 267 -11.33 3.11 -7.09
C THR A 267 -11.89 4.44 -6.60
N LEU A 268 -11.17 5.13 -5.70
CA LEU A 268 -11.61 6.38 -5.11
C LEU A 268 -11.21 7.58 -5.99
N PRO A 269 -11.99 8.67 -5.97
CA PRO A 269 -11.56 9.95 -6.53
C PRO A 269 -10.29 10.48 -5.85
N THR A 270 -9.51 11.27 -6.60
CA THR A 270 -8.21 11.84 -6.16
C THR A 270 -8.28 12.56 -4.80
N TYR A 271 -9.35 13.32 -4.52
CA TYR A 271 -9.46 14.04 -3.23
C TYR A 271 -9.58 13.08 -2.03
N GLN A 272 -10.30 11.95 -2.18
CA GLN A 272 -10.41 10.94 -1.13
C GLN A 272 -9.10 10.17 -0.98
N GLN A 273 -8.38 9.92 -2.08
CA GLN A 273 -7.03 9.35 -2.02
C GLN A 273 -6.11 10.25 -1.18
N SER A 274 -6.14 11.58 -1.39
CA SER A 274 -5.38 12.53 -0.56
C SER A 274 -5.74 12.47 0.92
N GLU A 275 -7.03 12.40 1.25
CA GLU A 275 -7.49 12.24 2.64
C GLU A 275 -7.01 10.94 3.27
N VAL A 276 -7.07 9.82 2.53
CA VAL A 276 -6.61 8.51 2.97
C VAL A 276 -5.08 8.51 3.19
N MET A 277 -4.32 9.11 2.27
CA MET A 277 -2.87 9.23 2.41
C MET A 277 -2.50 10.02 3.67
N ALA A 278 -3.14 11.18 3.88
CA ALA A 278 -2.95 11.97 5.10
C ALA A 278 -3.34 11.19 6.37
N PHE A 279 -4.44 10.43 6.32
CA PHE A 279 -4.90 9.58 7.42
C PHE A 279 -3.90 8.48 7.78
N ILE A 280 -3.35 7.77 6.79
CA ILE A 280 -2.32 6.75 7.01
C ILE A 280 -1.05 7.40 7.58
N MET A 281 -0.58 8.49 6.98
CA MET A 281 0.66 9.15 7.41
C MET A 281 0.57 9.67 8.85
N ASN A 282 -0.60 10.17 9.26
CA ASN A 282 -0.82 10.59 10.65
C ASN A 282 -0.73 9.45 11.67
N LYS A 283 -0.91 8.20 11.22
CA LYS A 283 -0.77 7.00 12.04
C LYS A 283 0.64 6.42 12.06
N VAL A 284 1.55 6.89 11.21
CA VAL A 284 2.96 6.46 11.19
C VAL A 284 3.68 7.03 12.43
N PRO A 285 4.24 6.19 13.32
CA PRO A 285 4.96 6.67 14.48
C PRO A 285 6.31 7.25 14.05
N LEU A 286 6.55 8.54 14.33
CA LEU A 286 7.79 9.24 14.00
C LEU A 286 8.64 9.48 15.27
N PRO A 287 9.99 9.48 15.16
CA PRO A 287 10.89 9.62 16.31
C PRO A 287 10.69 10.91 17.12
N SER A 288 10.37 12.04 16.47
CA SER A 288 10.18 13.34 17.13
C SER A 288 8.83 13.48 17.86
N SER A 289 7.89 12.56 17.63
CA SER A 289 6.55 12.60 18.22
C SER A 289 6.37 11.70 19.46
N GLN A 290 7.40 10.94 19.85
CA GLN A 290 7.37 10.05 21.03
C GLN A 290 8.37 10.54 22.09
N GLN A 291 7.88 11.33 23.04
CA GLN A 291 8.41 11.30 24.40
C GLN A 291 7.95 9.98 25.05
N SER A 292 8.61 8.88 24.73
CA SER A 292 8.49 7.66 25.52
C SER A 292 9.88 7.13 25.81
N ILE A 293 10.40 7.58 26.94
CA ILE A 293 11.39 6.89 27.75
C ILE A 293 10.93 5.43 27.89
N GLU A 294 11.82 4.46 27.62
CA GLU A 294 11.65 3.01 27.84
C GLU A 294 10.82 2.18 26.83
N ALA A 295 11.15 2.22 25.53
CA ALA A 295 10.84 1.06 24.67
C ALA A 295 12.05 0.13 24.65
N GLY A 296 12.00 -1.03 25.31
CA GLY A 296 13.03 -2.06 25.15
C GLY A 296 13.11 -2.55 23.69
N LYS A 297 14.13 -3.36 23.34
CA LYS A 297 14.37 -3.88 21.97
C LYS A 297 13.14 -4.44 21.25
N ALA A 298 12.20 -5.05 21.99
CA ALA A 298 10.95 -5.57 21.44
C ALA A 298 9.97 -4.46 20.99
N GLY A 299 9.91 -3.35 21.73
CA GLY A 299 9.10 -2.18 21.38
C GLY A 299 9.63 -1.44 20.15
N GLU A 300 10.96 -1.33 20.05
CA GLU A 300 11.64 -0.76 18.86
C GLU A 300 11.35 -1.61 17.61
N ASN A 301 11.46 -2.93 17.70
CA ASN A 301 11.15 -3.84 16.59
C ASN A 301 9.67 -3.74 16.16
N ARG A 302 8.75 -3.67 17.12
CA ARG A 302 7.31 -3.44 16.85
C ARG A 302 7.06 -2.12 16.14
N ASN A 303 7.70 -1.04 16.59
CA ASN A 303 7.59 0.27 15.96
C ASN A 303 8.13 0.24 14.52
N ARG A 304 9.29 -0.39 14.31
CA ARG A 304 9.88 -0.58 12.97
C ARG A 304 8.93 -1.30 12.02
N LEU A 305 8.44 -2.47 12.41
CA LEU A 305 7.49 -3.23 11.58
C LEU A 305 6.19 -2.45 11.32
N THR A 306 5.72 -1.69 12.31
CA THR A 306 4.53 -0.82 12.13
C THR A 306 4.81 0.27 11.11
N GLN A 307 5.98 0.90 11.13
CA GLN A 307 6.36 1.93 10.16
C GLN A 307 6.45 1.34 8.74
N ILE A 308 7.12 0.20 8.59
CA ILE A 308 7.21 -0.53 7.31
C ILE A 308 5.80 -0.81 6.76
N MET A 309 4.92 -1.43 7.54
CA MET A 309 3.57 -1.80 7.07
C MET A 309 2.71 -0.58 6.71
N LEU A 310 2.78 0.50 7.49
CA LEU A 310 1.98 1.71 7.24
C LEU A 310 2.52 2.50 6.04
N LEU A 311 3.84 2.63 5.88
CA LEU A 311 4.43 3.32 4.73
C LEU A 311 4.28 2.50 3.45
N LYS A 312 4.38 1.17 3.53
CA LYS A 312 4.06 0.28 2.39
C LYS A 312 2.58 0.40 2.00
N SER A 313 1.68 0.50 2.97
CA SER A 313 0.26 0.80 2.72
C SER A 313 0.06 2.17 2.05
N LEU A 314 0.77 3.20 2.53
CA LEU A 314 0.73 4.54 1.96
C LEU A 314 1.22 4.56 0.51
N LEU A 315 2.33 3.85 0.22
CA LEU A 315 2.85 3.67 -1.13
C LEU A 315 1.83 3.00 -2.05
N GLN A 316 1.12 1.97 -1.59
CA GLN A 316 0.06 1.36 -2.40
C GLN A 316 -1.09 2.32 -2.73
N VAL A 317 -1.41 3.26 -1.85
CA VAL A 317 -2.41 4.31 -2.14
C VAL A 317 -1.86 5.31 -3.15
N SER A 318 -0.56 5.60 -3.15
CA SER A 318 0.04 6.62 -4.01
C SER A 318 0.29 6.17 -5.46
N VAL A 319 0.43 4.86 -5.74
CA VAL A 319 0.69 4.32 -7.09
C VAL A 319 -0.38 4.71 -8.13
N GLY A 320 -1.63 4.92 -7.71
CA GLY A 320 -2.74 5.34 -8.59
C GLY A 320 -3.08 6.83 -8.51
N PHE A 321 -2.30 7.62 -7.76
CA PHE A 321 -2.63 9.01 -7.47
C PHE A 321 -2.24 9.94 -8.63
N GLN A 322 -3.21 10.64 -9.20
CA GLN A 322 -2.97 11.63 -10.24
C GLN A 322 -2.79 13.02 -9.64
N CYS A 323 -1.53 13.45 -9.52
CA CYS A 323 -1.20 14.78 -9.01
C CYS A 323 -1.38 15.86 -10.09
N SER A 324 -2.33 16.79 -9.90
CA SER A 324 -2.47 17.96 -10.77
C SER A 324 -1.82 19.22 -10.18
N ASN A 325 -1.81 19.35 -8.86
CA ASN A 325 -1.26 20.49 -8.13
C ASN A 325 -0.47 20.03 -6.90
N MET A 326 0.83 20.27 -6.93
CA MET A 326 1.77 19.87 -5.88
C MET A 326 1.46 20.49 -4.51
N LEU A 327 0.99 21.75 -4.46
CA LEU A 327 0.69 22.43 -3.19
C LEU A 327 -0.49 21.79 -2.44
N THR A 328 -1.47 21.27 -3.18
CA THR A 328 -2.62 20.58 -2.61
C THR A 328 -2.34 19.11 -2.35
N ALA A 329 -1.55 18.47 -3.22
CA ALA A 329 -1.21 17.06 -3.10
C ALA A 329 -0.18 16.78 -1.99
N LEU A 330 0.79 17.69 -1.81
CA LEU A 330 1.81 17.65 -0.76
C LEU A 330 1.78 18.92 0.11
N PRO A 331 0.77 19.09 0.98
CA PRO A 331 0.77 20.16 1.97
C PRO A 331 1.99 20.07 2.88
N SER A 332 2.48 21.22 3.39
CA SER A 332 3.67 21.31 4.26
C SER A 332 3.71 20.23 5.35
N ALA A 333 2.66 20.13 6.17
CA ALA A 333 2.62 19.19 7.29
C ALA A 333 2.72 17.72 6.85
N PHE A 334 2.20 17.38 5.68
CA PHE A 334 2.29 16.02 5.12
C PHE A 334 3.70 15.76 4.59
N LEU A 335 4.26 16.70 3.82
CA LEU A 335 5.63 16.62 3.30
C LEU A 335 6.66 16.55 4.44
N ASP A 336 6.52 17.37 5.48
CA ASP A 336 7.41 17.37 6.64
C ASP A 336 7.45 15.99 7.30
N ARG A 337 6.30 15.36 7.51
CA ARG A 337 6.23 14.01 8.08
C ARG A 337 6.87 12.96 7.18
N LEU A 338 6.64 13.02 5.88
CA LEU A 338 7.28 12.10 4.92
C LEU A 338 8.79 12.24 4.98
N LEU A 339 9.29 13.48 4.93
CA LEU A 339 10.71 13.78 4.95
C LEU A 339 11.36 13.39 6.29
N SER A 340 10.69 13.58 7.42
CA SER A 340 11.14 13.02 8.72
C SER A 340 11.20 11.50 8.70
N ALA A 341 10.26 10.80 8.05
CA ALA A 341 10.32 9.35 7.89
C ALA A 341 11.48 8.91 6.97
N ALA A 342 11.86 9.73 5.99
CA ALA A 342 12.98 9.43 5.10
C ALA A 342 14.36 9.44 5.79
N LEU A 343 14.45 10.02 6.99
CA LEU A 343 15.68 10.07 7.79
C LEU A 343 15.76 8.98 8.85
N MET A 344 14.87 7.99 8.79
CA MET A 344 14.90 6.84 9.67
C MET A 344 16.00 5.85 9.26
N GLU A 345 16.54 5.13 10.24
CA GLU A 345 17.69 4.21 10.05
C GLU A 345 17.37 3.04 9.11
N ASP A 346 16.11 2.60 9.06
CA ASP A 346 15.69 1.45 8.25
C ASP A 346 15.67 1.79 6.75
N ALA A 347 16.43 1.03 5.96
CA ALA A 347 16.59 1.27 4.53
C ALA A 347 15.29 1.05 3.74
N GLU A 348 14.43 0.12 4.15
CA GLU A 348 13.17 -0.17 3.46
C GLU A 348 12.18 1.00 3.61
N ILE A 349 12.12 1.58 4.82
CA ILE A 349 11.36 2.80 5.10
C ILE A 349 11.78 3.94 4.18
N ARG A 350 13.09 4.19 4.04
CA ARG A 350 13.60 5.25 3.17
C ARG A 350 13.22 5.02 1.70
N LEU A 351 13.30 3.78 1.23
CA LEU A 351 12.91 3.43 -0.13
C LEU A 351 11.42 3.68 -0.37
N PHE A 352 10.54 3.31 0.57
CA PHE A 352 9.11 3.61 0.46
C PHE A 352 8.85 5.11 0.37
N VAL A 353 9.53 5.93 1.17
CA VAL A 353 9.34 7.39 1.12
C VAL A 353 9.80 7.97 -0.21
N LEU A 354 10.96 7.55 -0.73
CA LEU A 354 11.42 7.96 -2.05
C LEU A 354 10.38 7.61 -3.11
N GLU A 355 9.85 6.40 -3.09
CA GLU A 355 8.87 5.93 -4.07
C GLU A 355 7.51 6.63 -3.94
N ILE A 356 7.09 6.97 -2.71
CA ILE A 356 5.92 7.82 -2.49
C ILE A 356 6.17 9.18 -3.14
N LEU A 357 7.27 9.87 -2.83
CA LEU A 357 7.57 11.19 -3.40
C LEU A 357 7.66 11.16 -4.93
N ILE A 358 8.30 10.13 -5.50
CA ILE A 358 8.37 9.90 -6.94
C ILE A 358 6.96 9.78 -7.54
N SER A 359 6.06 9.02 -6.92
CA SER A 359 4.67 8.88 -7.41
C SER A 359 3.88 10.20 -7.40
N PHE A 360 4.19 11.13 -6.49
CA PHE A 360 3.59 12.47 -6.51
C PHE A 360 4.17 13.38 -7.59
N ILE A 361 5.47 13.27 -7.86
CA ILE A 361 6.18 14.14 -8.80
C ILE A 361 5.92 13.69 -10.24
N ASP A 362 5.87 12.38 -10.51
CA ASP A 362 5.68 11.82 -11.85
C ASP A 362 4.23 11.96 -12.36
N ARG A 363 3.90 13.13 -12.91
CA ARG A 363 2.56 13.43 -13.44
C ARG A 363 2.32 12.83 -14.84
N HIS A 364 3.39 12.55 -15.58
CA HIS A 364 3.32 12.16 -16.98
C HIS A 364 3.74 10.72 -17.27
N ASP A 365 3.90 9.89 -16.23
CA ASP A 365 4.29 8.48 -16.31
C ASP A 365 5.65 8.30 -17.02
N ASN A 366 6.61 9.15 -16.65
CA ASN A 366 7.98 9.10 -17.13
C ASN A 366 8.87 8.18 -16.27
N ARG A 367 8.47 7.84 -15.04
CA ARG A 367 9.27 7.04 -14.08
C ARG A 367 9.79 5.74 -14.68
N GLN A 368 8.97 5.01 -15.45
CA GLN A 368 9.36 3.72 -16.03
C GLN A 368 10.59 3.82 -16.94
N LYS A 369 10.81 4.99 -17.55
CA LYS A 369 11.95 5.27 -18.45
C LYS A 369 13.27 5.45 -17.69
N PHE A 370 13.19 5.65 -16.38
CA PHE A 370 14.33 5.89 -15.49
C PHE A 370 14.45 4.82 -14.38
N SER A 371 13.74 3.71 -14.53
CA SER A 371 13.73 2.58 -13.60
C SER A 371 15.13 1.97 -13.40
N THR A 372 15.97 2.01 -14.44
CA THR A 372 17.38 1.65 -14.35
C THR A 372 18.25 2.87 -14.61
N ILE A 373 19.18 3.13 -13.71
CA ILE A 373 20.14 4.20 -13.84
C ILE A 373 21.20 3.88 -14.90
N SER A 374 21.37 4.77 -15.87
CA SER A 374 22.33 4.59 -16.97
C SER A 374 22.73 5.95 -17.57
N THR A 375 23.83 5.97 -18.30
CA THR A 375 24.19 7.09 -19.18
C THR A 375 23.44 6.96 -20.50
N ILE A 376 22.71 8.00 -20.88
CA ILE A 376 21.86 8.02 -22.06
C ILE A 376 22.63 8.70 -23.19
N SER A 377 22.81 7.99 -24.31
CA SER A 377 23.51 8.55 -25.46
C SER A 377 22.68 9.60 -26.22
N ASP A 378 21.36 9.38 -26.32
CA ASP A 378 20.42 10.28 -26.98
C ASP A 378 19.09 10.32 -26.22
N ILE A 379 18.82 11.44 -25.57
CA ILE A 379 17.60 11.67 -24.79
C ILE A 379 16.31 11.60 -25.61
N SER A 380 16.38 11.81 -26.94
CA SER A 380 15.21 11.77 -27.81
C SER A 380 14.59 10.37 -27.89
N VAL A 381 15.39 9.32 -27.67
CA VAL A 381 14.96 7.91 -27.63
C VAL A 381 13.95 7.67 -26.51
N LEU A 382 14.05 8.39 -25.40
CA LEU A 382 13.17 8.26 -24.25
C LEU A 382 11.76 8.80 -24.49
N LYS A 383 11.57 9.64 -25.53
CA LYS A 383 10.29 10.27 -25.87
C LYS A 383 9.61 10.86 -24.64
N LEU A 384 10.34 11.72 -23.92
CA LEU A 384 9.89 12.32 -22.66
C LEU A 384 8.66 13.19 -22.88
N LYS A 385 7.70 13.09 -21.96
CA LYS A 385 6.60 14.04 -21.87
C LYS A 385 7.01 15.10 -20.88
N VAL A 386 7.38 16.28 -21.37
CA VAL A 386 7.87 17.38 -20.55
C VAL A 386 6.91 18.55 -20.71
N GLU A 387 6.32 18.99 -19.61
CA GLU A 387 5.52 20.20 -19.56
C GLU A 387 6.33 21.36 -18.97
N LYS A 388 5.98 22.59 -19.37
CA LYS A 388 6.64 23.77 -18.81
C LYS A 388 6.23 23.92 -17.34
N CYS A 389 7.22 24.12 -16.46
CA CYS A 389 7.00 24.40 -15.04
C CYS A 389 5.94 25.49 -14.85
N SER A 390 4.86 25.14 -14.13
CA SER A 390 3.75 26.06 -13.89
C SER A 390 4.10 27.08 -12.79
N ARG A 391 3.30 28.16 -12.69
CA ARG A 391 3.43 29.12 -11.60
C ARG A 391 3.22 28.45 -10.22
N GLN A 392 2.33 27.46 -10.14
CA GLN A 392 2.07 26.74 -8.89
C GLN A 392 3.27 25.86 -8.52
N ASP A 393 3.88 25.17 -9.49
CA ASP A 393 5.09 24.38 -9.29
C ASP A 393 6.27 25.26 -8.85
N SER A 394 6.42 26.44 -9.48
CA SER A 394 7.43 27.43 -9.07
C SER A 394 7.24 27.90 -7.61
N VAL A 395 6.00 28.10 -7.16
CA VAL A 395 5.70 28.46 -5.76
C VAL A 395 6.00 27.29 -4.82
N PHE A 396 5.64 26.06 -5.20
CA PHE A 396 5.98 24.86 -4.45
C PHE A 396 7.50 24.73 -4.28
N MET A 397 8.26 24.79 -5.37
CA MET A 397 9.71 24.70 -5.34
C MET A 397 10.35 25.83 -4.54
N LYS A 398 9.85 27.07 -4.68
CA LYS A 398 10.34 28.19 -3.84
C LYS A 398 10.17 27.92 -2.34
N LYS A 399 9.08 27.24 -1.95
CA LYS A 399 8.77 26.96 -0.55
C LYS A 399 9.48 25.71 -0.01
N HIS A 400 9.64 24.66 -0.82
CA HIS A 400 10.01 23.32 -0.36
C HIS A 400 11.34 22.78 -0.92
N SER A 401 11.93 23.42 -1.93
CA SER A 401 13.17 22.93 -2.59
C SER A 401 14.32 22.70 -1.61
N GLN A 402 14.59 23.64 -0.70
CA GLN A 402 15.68 23.53 0.27
C GLN A 402 15.55 22.27 1.14
N GLN A 403 14.31 21.97 1.56
CA GLN A 403 14.03 20.78 2.35
C GLN A 403 14.18 19.51 1.51
N LEU A 404 13.62 19.47 0.29
CA LEU A 404 13.75 18.33 -0.62
C LEU A 404 15.22 18.02 -0.94
N PHE A 405 16.00 19.04 -1.32
CA PHE A 405 17.42 18.88 -1.65
C PHE A 405 18.24 18.39 -0.46
N ARG A 406 17.94 18.89 0.75
CA ARG A 406 18.58 18.41 1.97
C ARG A 406 18.32 16.92 2.19
N HIS A 407 17.08 16.46 2.01
CA HIS A 407 16.76 15.05 2.23
C HIS A 407 17.38 14.17 1.14
N ILE A 408 17.39 14.60 -0.13
CA ILE A 408 18.13 13.90 -1.19
C ILE A 408 19.61 13.79 -0.82
N TYR A 409 20.24 14.89 -0.39
CA TYR A 409 21.64 14.92 0.04
C TYR A 409 21.92 13.93 1.19
N LEU A 410 21.08 13.95 2.23
CA LEU A 410 21.25 13.09 3.40
C LEU A 410 21.01 11.62 3.06
N ILE A 411 19.98 11.31 2.27
CA ILE A 411 19.68 9.92 1.89
C ILE A 411 20.81 9.37 1.03
N CYS A 412 21.42 10.14 0.12
CA CYS A 412 22.55 9.68 -0.70
C CYS A 412 23.69 9.08 0.13
N LYS A 413 23.95 9.63 1.32
CA LYS A 413 25.08 9.24 2.17
C LYS A 413 24.76 8.16 3.21
N GLU A 414 23.60 7.52 3.13
CA GLU A 414 23.27 6.41 4.01
C GLU A 414 23.98 5.11 3.58
N GLU A 415 24.71 4.49 4.51
CA GLU A 415 25.53 3.29 4.24
C GLU A 415 24.68 2.08 3.81
N SER A 416 23.47 1.95 4.37
CA SER A 416 22.57 0.83 4.09
C SER A 416 21.85 0.92 2.73
N ASN A 417 22.17 1.93 1.91
CA ASN A 417 21.61 2.06 0.57
C ASN A 417 22.12 0.97 -0.38
N ILE A 418 21.18 0.40 -1.13
CA ILE A 418 21.44 -0.57 -2.21
C ILE A 418 21.09 0.06 -3.56
N GLN A 419 21.24 -0.70 -4.66
CA GLN A 419 20.94 -0.24 -6.03
C GLN A 419 19.57 0.44 -6.15
N ALA A 420 18.51 -0.16 -5.58
CA ALA A 420 17.16 0.39 -5.64
C ALA A 420 17.05 1.82 -5.07
N HIS A 421 17.81 2.15 -4.01
CA HIS A 421 17.84 3.51 -3.45
C HIS A 421 18.45 4.51 -4.42
N TYR A 422 19.55 4.13 -5.08
CA TYR A 422 20.22 5.00 -6.06
C TYR A 422 19.39 5.18 -7.34
N GLU A 423 18.68 4.14 -7.78
CA GLU A 423 17.71 4.24 -8.89
C GLU A 423 16.52 5.15 -8.54
N ALA A 424 16.01 5.06 -7.32
CA ALA A 424 14.96 5.96 -6.83
C ALA A 424 15.46 7.41 -6.70
N LEU A 425 16.65 7.63 -6.14
CA LEU A 425 17.28 8.96 -6.05
C LEU A 425 17.52 9.56 -7.45
N TYR A 426 18.00 8.76 -8.40
CA TYR A 426 18.16 9.16 -9.80
C TYR A 426 16.83 9.56 -10.42
N SER A 427 15.81 8.70 -10.30
CA SER A 427 14.46 8.98 -10.77
C SER A 427 13.91 10.27 -10.16
N MET A 428 14.09 10.48 -8.86
CA MET A 428 13.64 11.69 -8.17
C MET A 428 14.33 12.95 -8.70
N LEU A 429 15.66 12.93 -8.89
CA LEU A 429 16.40 14.06 -9.47
C LEU A 429 15.91 14.39 -10.90
N VAL A 430 15.75 13.36 -11.73
CA VAL A 430 15.28 13.52 -13.12
C VAL A 430 13.85 14.03 -13.17
N LEU A 431 12.95 13.46 -12.36
CA LEU A 431 11.55 13.85 -12.31
C LEU A 431 11.37 15.28 -11.81
N ILE A 432 12.11 15.72 -10.78
CA ILE A 432 12.10 17.14 -10.37
C ILE A 432 12.51 18.03 -11.54
N SER A 433 13.54 17.63 -12.31
CA SER A 433 14.04 18.40 -13.46
C SER A 433 13.04 18.52 -14.60
N ILE A 434 12.27 17.47 -14.91
CA ILE A 434 11.33 17.50 -16.05
C ILE A 434 9.91 17.94 -15.66
N GLU A 435 9.52 17.80 -14.39
CA GLU A 435 8.15 18.10 -13.93
C GLU A 435 8.04 19.45 -13.21
N LEU A 436 9.06 19.84 -12.43
CA LEU A 436 8.96 20.93 -11.45
C LEU A 436 10.01 22.03 -11.63
N ALA A 437 11.06 21.81 -12.42
CA ALA A 437 12.19 22.73 -12.45
C ALA A 437 12.01 23.91 -13.41
N ASN A 438 12.41 25.09 -12.93
CA ASN A 438 12.81 26.23 -13.74
C ASN A 438 14.34 26.35 -13.74
N GLU A 439 14.89 27.39 -14.38
CA GLU A 439 16.33 27.58 -14.51
C GLU A 439 17.05 27.65 -13.15
N GLU A 440 16.43 28.26 -12.13
CA GLU A 440 17.00 28.33 -10.78
C GLU A 440 17.04 26.97 -10.07
N VAL A 441 15.97 26.17 -10.21
CA VAL A 441 15.89 24.83 -9.64
C VAL A 441 16.92 23.91 -10.31
N VAL A 442 17.09 24.01 -11.63
CA VAL A 442 18.12 23.26 -12.36
C VAL A 442 19.52 23.58 -11.84
N VAL A 443 19.83 24.86 -11.61
CA VAL A 443 21.11 25.29 -11.02
C VAL A 443 21.33 24.64 -9.65
N ASP A 444 20.33 24.66 -8.78
CA ASP A 444 20.47 24.06 -7.45
C ASP A 444 20.60 22.53 -7.49
N LEU A 445 19.93 21.85 -8.42
CA LEU A 445 20.08 20.40 -8.60
C LEU A 445 21.49 20.04 -9.10
N ILE A 446 22.08 20.84 -9.99
CA ILE A 446 23.48 20.66 -10.41
C ILE A 446 24.41 20.83 -9.20
N ARG A 447 24.22 21.90 -8.40
CA ARG A 447 25.01 22.14 -7.18
C ARG A 447 24.87 20.98 -6.17
N LEU A 448 23.66 20.46 -6.00
CA LEU A 448 23.37 19.33 -5.13
C LEU A 448 24.15 18.09 -5.58
N VAL A 449 24.13 17.75 -6.87
CA VAL A 449 24.84 16.57 -7.39
C VAL A 449 26.36 16.72 -7.32
N LEU A 450 26.89 17.93 -7.48
CA LEU A 450 28.31 18.20 -7.24
C LEU A 450 28.69 18.01 -5.77
N ALA A 451 27.85 18.43 -4.83
CA ALA A 451 28.06 18.16 -3.41
C ALA A 451 27.96 16.67 -3.09
N VAL A 452 27.05 15.92 -3.74
CA VAL A 452 26.99 14.45 -3.61
C VAL A 452 28.27 13.78 -4.12
N GLN A 453 28.87 14.28 -5.21
CA GLN A 453 30.18 13.83 -5.66
C GLN A 453 31.27 14.11 -4.62
N GLU A 454 31.25 15.27 -3.98
CA GLU A 454 32.20 15.67 -2.94
C GLU A 454 32.15 14.74 -1.72
N ILE A 455 30.97 14.28 -1.29
CA ILE A 455 30.82 13.25 -0.23
C ILE A 455 31.65 12.00 -0.57
N ALA A 456 31.56 11.52 -1.81
CA ALA A 456 32.27 10.33 -2.25
C ALA A 456 33.80 10.55 -2.35
N GLN A 457 34.23 11.79 -2.61
CA GLN A 457 35.64 12.17 -2.68
C GLN A 457 36.28 12.27 -1.30
N ILE A 458 35.71 13.09 -0.41
CA ILE A 458 36.25 13.37 0.93
C ILE A 458 36.08 12.14 1.83
N ASN A 459 34.91 11.49 1.74
CA ASN A 459 34.55 10.29 2.51
C ASN A 459 34.63 10.46 4.04
N GLU A 460 34.23 11.62 4.56
CA GLU A 460 34.15 11.88 6.01
C GLU A 460 33.22 10.89 6.73
N ASP A 461 32.14 10.46 6.09
CA ASP A 461 31.14 9.52 6.64
C ASP A 461 31.59 8.04 6.56
N ASN A 462 32.83 7.74 6.13
CA ASN A 462 33.38 6.36 6.01
C ASN A 462 32.54 5.41 5.15
N LEU A 463 31.99 5.89 4.04
CA LEU A 463 31.19 5.08 3.12
C LEU A 463 31.99 3.93 2.50
N THR A 464 31.29 2.82 2.24
CA THR A 464 31.89 1.67 1.56
C THR A 464 32.32 2.05 0.13
N ALA A 465 33.25 1.28 -0.44
CA ALA A 465 33.67 1.46 -1.82
C ALA A 465 32.50 1.40 -2.81
N TYR A 466 31.50 0.55 -2.54
CA TYR A 466 30.28 0.46 -3.34
C TYR A 466 29.49 1.76 -3.30
N ASN A 467 29.16 2.25 -2.09
CA ASN A 467 28.37 3.49 -1.94
C ASN A 467 29.09 4.68 -2.60
N ARG A 468 30.40 4.81 -2.40
CA ARG A 468 31.21 5.87 -3.06
C ARG A 468 31.10 5.78 -4.59
N CYS A 469 31.28 4.60 -5.17
CA CYS A 469 31.15 4.39 -6.62
C CYS A 469 29.73 4.69 -7.11
N ALA A 470 28.72 4.29 -6.35
CA ALA A 470 27.31 4.55 -6.65
C ALA A 470 26.98 6.06 -6.66
N LEU A 471 27.59 6.85 -5.76
CA LEU A 471 27.45 8.31 -5.78
C LEU A 471 28.09 8.95 -7.02
N PHE A 472 29.28 8.50 -7.42
CA PHE A 472 29.90 8.97 -8.66
C PHE A 472 29.06 8.60 -9.90
N ALA A 473 28.53 7.38 -9.94
CA ALA A 473 27.68 6.89 -11.01
C ALA A 473 26.35 7.64 -11.07
N LEU A 474 25.71 7.89 -9.92
CA LEU A 474 24.50 8.71 -9.79
C LEU A 474 24.73 10.11 -10.37
N GLY A 475 25.84 10.75 -10.00
CA GLY A 475 26.18 12.06 -10.51
C GLY A 475 26.44 12.07 -12.02
N ALA A 476 27.13 11.06 -12.55
CA ALA A 476 27.35 10.92 -13.99
C ALA A 476 26.06 10.74 -14.77
N ALA A 477 25.18 9.83 -14.33
CA ALA A 477 23.90 9.58 -14.99
C ALA A 477 23.03 10.83 -15.01
N TYR A 478 22.91 11.53 -13.88
CA TYR A 478 22.09 12.73 -13.79
C TYR A 478 22.67 13.89 -14.62
N LEU A 479 23.98 14.16 -14.53
CA LEU A 479 24.61 15.24 -15.28
C LEU A 479 24.58 14.98 -16.80
N ASN A 480 24.71 13.71 -17.20
CA ASN A 480 24.54 13.29 -18.59
C ASN A 480 23.13 13.62 -19.12
N LEU A 481 22.09 13.31 -18.34
CA LEU A 481 20.71 13.56 -18.72
C LEU A 481 20.39 15.06 -18.72
N ILE A 482 20.74 15.77 -17.64
CA ILE A 482 20.39 17.19 -17.50
C ILE A 482 21.11 18.06 -18.52
N SER A 483 22.34 17.71 -18.92
CA SER A 483 23.04 18.43 -19.99
C SER A 483 22.28 18.36 -21.33
N GLN A 484 21.76 17.19 -21.67
CA GLN A 484 20.93 17.00 -22.86
C GLN A 484 19.56 17.71 -22.76
N LEU A 485 18.94 17.77 -21.57
CA LEU A 485 17.69 18.51 -21.35
C LEU A 485 17.85 20.02 -21.50
N ILE A 486 18.95 20.57 -20.97
CA ILE A 486 19.24 22.02 -21.01
C ILE A 486 19.62 22.48 -22.42
N THR A 487 20.12 21.58 -23.27
CA THR A 487 20.52 21.86 -24.67
C THR A 487 21.63 22.91 -24.83
N VAL A 488 22.47 23.12 -23.80
CA VAL A 488 23.67 23.97 -23.89
C VAL A 488 24.85 23.15 -24.42
N PRO A 489 25.36 23.41 -25.63
CA PRO A 489 26.34 22.53 -26.29
C PRO A 489 27.67 22.40 -25.54
N THR A 490 28.19 23.52 -24.99
CA THR A 490 29.42 23.57 -24.21
C THR A 490 29.33 22.73 -22.94
N PHE A 491 28.17 22.73 -22.28
CA PHE A 491 27.91 21.90 -21.12
C PHE A 491 27.80 20.42 -21.49
N CYS A 492 27.05 20.08 -22.55
CA CYS A 492 26.97 18.71 -23.07
C CYS A 492 28.36 18.14 -23.39
N GLN A 493 29.18 18.93 -24.09
CA GLN A 493 30.54 18.54 -24.46
C GLN A 493 31.38 18.23 -23.22
N HIS A 494 31.40 19.15 -22.24
CA HIS A 494 32.19 18.95 -21.01
C HIS A 494 31.76 17.69 -20.24
N ILE A 495 30.44 17.48 -20.08
CA ILE A 495 29.94 16.28 -19.39
C ILE A 495 30.33 15.00 -20.15
N HIS A 496 30.24 15.01 -21.48
CA HIS A 496 30.64 13.88 -22.30
C HIS A 496 32.13 13.58 -22.21
N GLU A 497 33.00 14.60 -22.20
CA GLU A 497 34.45 14.46 -22.02
C GLU A 497 34.79 13.75 -20.70
N VAL A 498 34.19 14.18 -19.58
CA VAL A 498 34.41 13.53 -18.27
C VAL A 498 33.90 12.08 -18.26
N ILE A 499 32.75 11.80 -18.88
CA ILE A 499 32.22 10.43 -18.99
C ILE A 499 33.15 9.55 -19.83
N GLN A 500 33.66 10.04 -20.96
CA GLN A 500 34.64 9.31 -21.78
C GLN A 500 35.93 9.03 -21.00
N MET A 501 36.41 9.98 -20.21
CA MET A 501 37.57 9.78 -19.34
C MET A 501 37.31 8.71 -18.28
N ARG A 502 36.12 8.70 -17.66
CA ARG A 502 35.72 7.61 -16.74
C ARG A 502 35.65 6.26 -17.45
N GLN A 503 35.08 6.17 -18.66
CA GLN A 503 35.02 4.92 -19.43
C GLN A 503 36.42 4.33 -19.67
N LYS A 504 37.41 5.20 -19.91
CA LYS A 504 38.80 4.80 -20.18
C LYS A 504 39.59 4.43 -18.93
N GLU A 505 39.49 5.24 -17.87
CA GLU A 505 40.41 5.18 -16.72
C GLU A 505 39.77 4.68 -15.43
N ALA A 506 38.46 4.83 -15.27
CA ALA A 506 37.74 4.50 -14.04
C ALA A 506 36.28 4.06 -14.32
N PRO A 507 36.05 2.97 -15.08
CA PRO A 507 34.71 2.54 -15.48
C PRO A 507 33.81 2.21 -14.28
N TYR A 508 34.38 1.75 -13.17
CA TYR A 508 33.70 1.53 -11.89
C TYR A 508 33.11 2.80 -11.23
N LEU A 509 33.21 3.98 -11.86
CA LEU A 509 32.54 5.22 -11.46
C LEU A 509 31.31 5.54 -12.32
N LEU A 510 30.95 4.65 -13.25
CA LEU A 510 29.82 4.79 -14.16
C LEU A 510 28.69 3.82 -13.81
N PRO A 511 27.43 4.19 -14.09
CA PRO A 511 26.27 3.34 -13.78
C PRO A 511 26.38 1.91 -14.32
N GLU A 512 26.90 1.76 -15.54
CA GLU A 512 26.95 0.50 -16.29
C GLU A 512 27.84 -0.56 -15.63
N ASP A 513 28.81 -0.15 -14.80
CA ASP A 513 29.72 -1.04 -14.07
C ASP A 513 29.37 -1.17 -12.59
N VAL A 514 28.63 -0.21 -12.03
CA VAL A 514 28.26 -0.17 -10.60
C VAL A 514 26.96 -0.91 -10.32
N PHE A 515 25.93 -0.70 -11.14
CA PHE A 515 24.58 -1.21 -10.89
C PHE A 515 24.33 -2.52 -11.63
N VAL A 516 25.23 -3.48 -11.41
CA VAL A 516 25.20 -4.84 -11.94
C VAL A 516 25.30 -5.85 -10.80
N GLU A 517 24.93 -7.11 -11.03
CA GLU A 517 24.92 -8.14 -9.97
C GLU A 517 26.26 -8.29 -9.22
N ARG A 518 27.38 -8.03 -9.90
CA ARG A 518 28.73 -8.13 -9.33
C ARG A 518 29.62 -6.97 -9.79
N PRO A 519 29.58 -5.81 -9.12
CA PRO A 519 30.36 -4.64 -9.52
C PRO A 519 31.85 -4.89 -9.31
N ARG A 520 32.67 -4.49 -10.29
CA ARG A 520 34.13 -4.57 -10.21
C ARG A 520 34.70 -3.33 -9.52
N LEU A 521 34.61 -3.29 -8.20
CA LEU A 521 35.03 -2.15 -7.41
C LEU A 521 36.56 -2.05 -7.31
N SER A 522 37.11 -0.85 -7.50
CA SER A 522 38.52 -0.57 -7.23
C SER A 522 38.79 -0.48 -5.73
N LYS A 523 39.97 -0.96 -5.29
CA LYS A 523 40.40 -0.91 -3.89
C LYS A 523 40.97 0.46 -3.47
N SER A 524 41.26 1.36 -4.41
CA SER A 524 41.86 2.67 -4.11
C SER A 524 41.11 3.77 -4.85
N LEU A 525 40.09 4.32 -4.20
CA LEU A 525 39.34 5.49 -4.69
C LEU A 525 40.05 6.82 -4.37
N ASP A 526 41.11 6.79 -3.56
CA ASP A 526 41.81 7.99 -3.10
C ASP A 526 42.93 8.43 -4.06
N ARG A 527 43.12 7.72 -5.19
CA ARG A 527 44.13 7.98 -6.23
C ARG A 527 43.52 8.31 -7.60
N LEU A 528 42.32 8.85 -7.62
CA LEU A 528 41.65 9.26 -8.86
C LEU A 528 42.25 10.56 -9.40
N GLY A 529 42.50 10.62 -10.71
CA GLY A 529 42.99 11.83 -11.37
C GLY A 529 41.93 12.94 -11.43
N PRO A 530 42.32 14.21 -11.60
CA PRO A 530 41.36 15.32 -11.65
C PRO A 530 40.38 15.23 -12.85
N GLU A 531 40.78 14.57 -13.93
CA GLU A 531 40.02 14.47 -15.19
C GLU A 531 38.75 13.62 -15.08
N VAL A 532 38.62 12.77 -14.05
CA VAL A 532 37.42 11.95 -13.84
C VAL A 532 36.34 12.65 -13.01
N PHE A 533 36.59 13.88 -12.56
CA PHE A 533 35.66 14.63 -11.72
C PHE A 533 34.94 15.74 -12.49
N PHE A 534 33.67 15.93 -12.15
CA PHE A 534 32.92 17.10 -12.58
C PHE A 534 33.34 18.28 -11.70
N TRP A 535 34.00 19.28 -12.29
CA TRP A 535 34.48 20.46 -11.54
C TRP A 535 33.45 21.57 -11.56
N GLN A 536 33.11 22.07 -10.37
CA GLN A 536 32.16 23.16 -10.21
C GLN A 536 32.56 24.42 -10.98
N SER A 537 33.83 24.81 -10.91
CA SER A 537 34.37 25.96 -11.65
C SER A 537 34.20 25.81 -13.17
N LYS A 538 34.45 24.60 -13.70
CA LYS A 538 34.30 24.34 -15.13
C LYS A 538 32.84 24.32 -15.56
N ILE A 539 31.95 23.75 -14.75
CA ILE A 539 30.51 23.75 -15.00
C ILE A 539 29.94 25.17 -14.97
N SER A 540 30.34 26.00 -14.00
CA SER A 540 29.97 27.42 -13.94
C SER A 540 30.42 28.19 -15.17
N GLU A 541 31.63 27.92 -15.68
CA GLU A 541 32.17 28.54 -16.89
C GLU A 541 31.35 28.15 -18.13
N VAL A 542 31.11 26.85 -18.36
CA VAL A 542 30.45 26.37 -19.59
C VAL A 542 28.96 26.66 -19.64
N LEU A 543 28.30 26.84 -18.49
CA LEU A 543 26.92 27.31 -18.39
C LEU A 543 26.81 28.85 -18.34
N GLY A 544 27.94 29.54 -18.15
CA GLY A 544 28.02 30.99 -18.11
C GLY A 544 27.44 31.61 -19.38
N GLY A 545 26.61 32.65 -19.23
CA GLY A 545 25.99 33.36 -20.35
C GLY A 545 24.82 32.64 -21.03
N SER A 546 24.43 31.43 -20.58
CA SER A 546 23.33 30.65 -21.15
C SER A 546 21.99 30.84 -20.42
N GLY A 547 21.82 31.93 -19.67
CA GLY A 547 20.60 32.22 -18.88
C GLY A 547 20.54 31.57 -17.51
N TYR A 548 21.49 30.68 -17.18
CA TYR A 548 21.64 30.08 -15.85
C TYR A 548 22.52 30.96 -14.94
N ASN A 549 22.19 31.02 -13.65
CA ASN A 549 22.88 31.87 -12.69
C ASN A 549 24.26 31.29 -12.32
N ALA A 550 25.31 31.77 -13.00
CA ALA A 550 26.69 31.33 -12.81
C ALA A 550 27.26 31.68 -11.41
N ASP A 551 26.83 32.79 -10.81
CA ASP A 551 27.27 33.18 -9.46
C ASP A 551 26.77 32.18 -8.42
N ARG A 552 25.50 31.76 -8.55
CA ARG A 552 24.91 30.72 -7.70
C ARG A 552 25.54 29.36 -7.94
N LEU A 553 25.80 28.97 -9.20
CA LEU A 553 26.52 27.74 -9.54
C LEU A 553 27.93 27.69 -8.92
N SER A 554 28.60 28.83 -8.80
CA SER A 554 29.95 28.94 -8.22
C SER A 554 29.97 28.84 -6.69
N THR A 555 28.81 28.87 -6.04
CA THR A 555 28.67 28.66 -4.60
C THR A 555 28.34 27.19 -4.31
N PRO A 556 29.16 26.43 -3.57
CA PRO A 556 28.85 25.03 -3.24
C PRO A 556 27.47 24.88 -2.59
N TYR A 557 26.82 23.73 -2.79
CA TYR A 557 25.59 23.42 -2.04
C TYR A 557 25.96 23.07 -0.61
N VAL A 558 25.31 23.71 0.37
CA VAL A 558 25.46 23.41 1.79
C VAL A 558 24.09 23.02 2.34
N PRO A 559 23.91 21.80 2.85
CA PRO A 559 22.63 21.38 3.43
C PRO A 559 22.32 22.26 4.67
N GLN A 560 21.16 22.91 4.66
CA GLN A 560 20.76 23.79 5.76
C GLN A 560 20.45 22.98 7.03
N LEU A 561 20.91 23.45 8.18
CA LEU A 561 20.61 22.84 9.48
C LEU A 561 19.17 23.16 9.90
N THR A 562 18.42 22.12 10.27
CA THR A 562 17.07 22.24 10.82
C THR A 562 17.08 22.29 12.36
N ASP A 563 15.96 22.64 12.98
CA ASP A 563 15.84 22.59 14.44
C ASP A 563 15.93 21.16 15.00
N GLU A 564 15.54 20.13 14.22
CA GLU A 564 15.78 18.72 14.56
C GLU A 564 17.29 18.41 14.67
N ASP A 565 18.12 18.94 13.77
CA ASP A 565 19.59 18.79 13.81
C ASP A 565 20.23 19.51 15.01
N ARG A 566 19.61 20.62 15.45
CA ARG A 566 20.05 21.36 16.64
C ARG A 566 19.71 20.60 17.92
N LEU A 567 18.59 19.88 17.93
CA LEU A 567 18.14 19.06 19.06
C LEU A 567 18.92 17.75 19.17
N SER A 568 19.22 17.08 18.05
CA SER A 568 20.05 15.87 18.03
C SER A 568 21.51 16.16 18.44
N LYS A 569 22.10 17.28 17.97
CA LYS A 569 23.42 17.74 18.45
C LYS A 569 23.43 18.06 19.95
N ARG A 570 22.34 18.63 20.50
CA ARG A 570 22.22 18.86 21.96
C ARG A 570 22.16 17.54 22.74
N LYS A 571 21.51 16.50 22.23
CA LYS A 571 21.50 15.16 22.85
C LYS A 571 22.90 14.52 22.86
N SER A 572 23.60 14.55 21.72
CA SER A 572 24.97 14.02 21.60
C SER A 572 25.96 14.73 22.54
N ILE A 573 25.86 16.05 22.70
CA ILE A 573 26.68 16.80 23.67
C ILE A 573 26.33 16.39 25.12
N GLY A 574 25.04 16.23 25.44
CA GLY A 574 24.60 15.78 26.76
C GLY A 574 25.13 14.38 27.12
N GLU A 575 25.08 13.43 26.18
CA GLU A 575 25.62 12.07 26.35
C GLU A 575 27.14 12.07 26.51
N THR A 576 27.85 12.93 25.77
CA THR A 576 29.32 13.05 25.90
C THR A 576 29.71 13.63 27.27
N ILE A 577 28.92 14.58 27.80
CA ILE A 577 29.13 15.13 29.15
C ILE A 577 28.79 14.07 30.22
N SER A 578 27.72 13.30 30.05
CA SER A 578 27.37 12.21 30.97
C SER A 578 28.45 11.12 31.04
N LEU A 579 29.05 10.76 29.89
CA LEU A 579 30.19 9.82 29.85
C LEU A 579 31.46 10.40 30.50
N GLN A 580 31.70 11.70 30.38
CA GLN A 580 32.83 12.36 31.06
C GLN A 580 32.64 12.41 32.59
N VAL A 581 31.43 12.64 33.07
CA VAL A 581 31.10 12.63 34.51
C VAL A 581 31.17 11.21 35.11
N GLU A 582 30.84 10.18 34.34
CA GLU A 582 31.01 8.77 34.77
C GLU A 582 32.50 8.34 34.85
N VAL A 583 33.37 8.91 34.01
CA VAL A 583 34.82 8.64 34.07
C VAL A 583 35.50 9.39 35.23
N GLU A 584 35.05 10.60 35.55
CA GLU A 584 35.59 11.38 36.68
C GLU A 584 35.12 10.88 38.06
N SER A 585 33.92 10.29 38.15
CA SER A 585 33.38 9.73 39.41
C SER A 585 34.04 8.42 39.86
N ARG A 586 34.82 7.74 39.00
CA ARG A 586 35.60 6.54 39.37
C ARG A 586 36.95 6.83 40.04
N ASN A 587 37.37 8.09 40.13
CA ASN A 587 38.66 8.49 40.70
C ASN A 587 38.55 9.41 41.94
N SER A 588 37.71 9.04 42.91
CA SER A 588 37.69 9.71 44.23
C SER A 588 37.81 8.68 45.37
N PRO A 589 38.77 8.84 46.31
CA PRO A 589 38.98 7.87 47.39
C PRO A 589 37.92 8.04 48.50
N GLU A 590 37.27 6.92 48.85
CA GLU A 590 36.27 6.83 49.93
C GLU A 590 36.87 7.23 51.29
N ARG A 591 36.18 8.13 52.00
CA ARG A 591 36.37 8.38 53.43
C ARG A 591 35.35 7.59 54.21
N GLU A 592 35.82 6.60 54.98
CA GLU A 592 35.06 5.96 56.05
C GLU A 592 34.67 6.99 57.12
N GLN A 593 33.40 7.02 57.49
CA GLN A 593 32.94 7.61 58.75
C GLN A 593 32.18 6.56 59.56
N VAL A 594 32.75 6.28 60.73
CA VAL A 594 32.21 5.48 61.83
C VAL A 594 31.10 6.27 62.53
N LEU A 595 29.95 5.63 62.78
CA LEU A 595 28.85 6.15 63.60
C LEU A 595 28.77 5.36 64.91
N CYS A 596 28.67 6.11 66.01
CA CYS A 596 28.07 5.68 67.28
C CYS A 596 26.54 5.63 67.15
#